data_AF-A0A3Q2Z5H1-F1
#
_entry.id   AF-A0A3Q2Z5H1-F1
#
_cell.length_a   1.000
_cell.length_b   1.000
_cell.length_c   1.000
_cell.angle_alpha   90.00
_cell.angle_beta   90.00
_cell.angle_gamma   90.00
#
_symmetry.space_group_name_H-M   'P 1'
#
loop_
_entity.id
_entity.type
_entity.pdbx_description
1 polymer ?
#
loop_
_entity_poly.entity_id
_entity_poly.type
_entity_poly.pdbx_seq_one_letter_code
_entity_poly.pdbx_strand_id
1 'polypeptide(L)'
;YIYIYVCVCETGGGGGIHAPFDPQSGQGQHTQCYALFEGQKDFRGAQKSCRDSDGDLLLFLDAEAQGHLLAGLSGSFWFGTSRTVSGAPNCTSCTVWVGSNLTIETTPCGDKLAGYICQYPNADPCGAIPVEGDAKVTYAAPMGFEVNATSLHFPRGTVAEEGKAGAFHPVAKYLCFEASWLKAPWNCEVMEGGCDERCNSTSGSCECSVGTYLHANLITCSYDPCDRCAHLCDAATQECACHVGYALGPDGKKCADVDECKQLDVCASEGKECVNTHGDYECRCKDGFEEEEEEGEGACVDMRICDKCEHMNCVKSDGVYACACREGFRVSPLDPTKCEMSCDQQDCLANCIPNPDLEGKDMHQCFCPEGYVQDIRNNTAYCTDIDECANRKECEHTCENLFGSFVCHCNEGYKLFDEYMCIHPDEEGWRPADPTPAPPRPASLPTYVKAGSVLGITVFLLLCLLLLYLLVRNLAKRCGSLELSSLKGPDMDIFYLQQVTTETYKRLSFDKQSKWDSQRL
;
A
#
# COMPACT_ATOMS: atom_id res chain seq x y z
N TYR A 1 -11.73 -3.50 -52.51
CA TYR A 1 -11.85 -3.74 -53.96
C TYR A 1 -13.11 -4.54 -54.11
N ILE A 2 -14.15 -3.94 -54.69
CA ILE A 2 -15.49 -4.52 -54.76
C ILE A 2 -15.45 -5.54 -55.90
N TYR A 3 -15.72 -6.82 -55.61
CA TYR A 3 -15.77 -7.87 -56.63
C TYR A 3 -17.16 -8.51 -56.58
N ILE A 4 -18.01 -8.16 -57.55
CA ILE A 4 -19.33 -8.77 -57.70
C ILE A 4 -19.17 -10.09 -58.46
N TYR A 5 -19.42 -11.21 -57.79
CA TYR A 5 -19.54 -12.51 -58.43
C TYR A 5 -21.00 -12.73 -58.84
N VAL A 6 -21.22 -13.13 -60.09
CA VAL A 6 -22.53 -13.63 -60.53
C VAL A 6 -22.30 -15.01 -61.16
N CYS A 7 -22.61 -16.06 -60.41
CA CYS A 7 -22.86 -17.38 -61.00
C CYS A 7 -24.25 -17.34 -61.63
N VAL A 8 -24.34 -17.23 -62.95
CA VAL A 8 -25.59 -17.42 -63.68
C VAL A 8 -25.70 -18.91 -64.01
N CYS A 9 -26.63 -19.62 -63.36
CA CYS A 9 -26.97 -20.97 -63.76
C CYS A 9 -27.93 -20.89 -64.95
N GLU A 10 -27.51 -21.35 -66.14
CA GLU A 10 -28.42 -21.55 -67.26
C GLU A 10 -29.50 -22.56 -66.84
N THR A 11 -30.74 -22.08 -66.65
CA THR A 11 -31.88 -22.99 -66.72
C THR A 11 -32.29 -23.05 -68.19
N GLY A 12 -31.80 -24.09 -68.87
CA GLY A 12 -32.28 -24.43 -70.21
C GLY A 12 -33.77 -24.77 -70.15
N GLY A 13 -34.63 -23.79 -70.38
CA GLY A 13 -36.07 -23.99 -70.47
C GLY A 13 -36.85 -22.70 -70.31
N GLY A 14 -37.35 -22.15 -71.43
CA GLY A 14 -38.28 -21.03 -71.40
C GLY A 14 -39.52 -21.38 -70.56
N GLY A 15 -39.69 -20.71 -69.43
CA GLY A 15 -40.85 -20.87 -68.56
C GLY A 15 -40.71 -20.02 -67.30
N GLY A 16 -41.58 -19.02 -67.15
CA GLY A 16 -41.53 -18.05 -66.08
C GLY A 16 -41.65 -18.62 -64.65
N ILE A 17 -40.97 -17.93 -63.74
CA ILE A 17 -41.24 -17.65 -62.31
C ILE A 17 -42.07 -18.68 -61.53
N HIS A 18 -41.42 -19.24 -60.48
CA HIS A 18 -41.90 -20.05 -59.35
C HIS A 18 -41.97 -21.58 -59.50
N ALA A 19 -40.89 -22.30 -59.14
CA ALA A 19 -40.93 -23.59 -58.41
C ALA A 19 -39.51 -24.03 -57.93
N PRO A 20 -39.37 -24.70 -56.77
CA PRO A 20 -38.11 -25.26 -56.27
C PRO A 20 -37.74 -26.56 -57.00
N PHE A 21 -36.43 -26.80 -57.21
CA PHE A 21 -35.90 -27.94 -57.98
C PHE A 21 -35.71 -29.20 -57.12
N ASP A 22 -36.06 -30.36 -57.69
CA ASP A 22 -35.99 -31.72 -57.11
C ASP A 22 -34.69 -32.42 -57.58
N PRO A 23 -33.85 -33.01 -56.70
CA PRO A 23 -32.51 -33.50 -57.07
C PRO A 23 -32.47 -34.78 -57.92
N GLN A 24 -33.60 -35.38 -58.30
CA GLN A 24 -33.61 -36.70 -58.96
C GLN A 24 -33.62 -36.70 -60.50
N SER A 25 -33.67 -35.57 -61.20
CA SER A 25 -33.55 -35.55 -62.66
C SER A 25 -32.09 -35.41 -63.11
N GLY A 26 -31.44 -36.53 -63.42
CA GLY A 26 -30.11 -36.58 -64.03
C GLY A 26 -30.05 -35.98 -65.45
N GLN A 27 -30.17 -34.67 -65.57
CA GLN A 27 -29.84 -33.91 -66.78
C GLN A 27 -28.81 -32.84 -66.44
N GLY A 28 -27.58 -33.04 -66.93
CA GLY A 28 -26.48 -32.10 -66.76
C GLY A 28 -26.80 -30.74 -67.37
N GLN A 29 -26.61 -29.68 -66.59
CA GLN A 29 -26.69 -28.29 -67.02
C GLN A 29 -25.29 -27.67 -66.98
N HIS A 30 -24.94 -26.96 -68.05
CA HIS A 30 -23.67 -26.27 -68.20
C HIS A 30 -23.69 -24.96 -67.40
N THR A 31 -23.14 -24.96 -66.19
CA THR A 31 -23.05 -23.77 -65.32
C THR A 31 -21.73 -23.02 -65.56
N GLN A 32 -21.69 -22.06 -66.49
CA GLN A 32 -20.51 -21.22 -66.69
C GLN A 32 -20.42 -20.15 -65.58
N CYS A 33 -19.28 -20.11 -64.87
CA CYS A 33 -19.02 -19.12 -63.83
C CYS A 33 -18.20 -17.95 -64.38
N TYR A 34 -18.59 -16.72 -64.06
CA TYR A 34 -17.92 -15.50 -64.49
C TYR A 34 -17.59 -14.60 -63.30
N ALA A 35 -16.45 -13.92 -63.35
CA ALA A 35 -16.06 -12.92 -62.38
C ALA A 35 -15.61 -11.62 -63.07
N LEU A 36 -16.07 -10.50 -62.54
CA LEU A 36 -15.62 -9.17 -62.92
C LEU A 36 -14.50 -8.71 -61.97
N PHE A 37 -13.37 -8.32 -62.54
CA PHE A 37 -12.26 -7.75 -61.79
C PHE A 37 -12.12 -6.26 -62.10
N GLU A 38 -12.29 -5.41 -61.10
CA GLU A 38 -11.99 -3.97 -61.21
C GLU A 38 -10.49 -3.74 -60.98
N GLY A 39 -9.83 -3.07 -61.93
CA GLY A 39 -8.40 -2.77 -61.86
C GLY A 39 -7.76 -2.47 -63.22
N GLN A 40 -6.97 -1.39 -63.27
CA GLN A 40 -6.31 -0.93 -64.49
C GLN A 40 -5.20 -1.87 -64.96
N LYS A 41 -5.54 -2.79 -65.86
CA LYS A 41 -4.59 -3.71 -66.53
C LYS A 41 -4.68 -3.59 -68.05
N ASP A 42 -3.56 -3.84 -68.71
CA ASP A 42 -3.50 -4.09 -70.16
C ASP A 42 -4.07 -5.47 -70.48
N PHE A 43 -4.37 -5.73 -71.76
CA PHE A 43 -5.01 -6.99 -72.16
C PHE A 43 -4.18 -8.22 -71.74
N ARG A 44 -2.85 -8.12 -71.85
CA ARG A 44 -1.93 -9.21 -71.47
C ARG A 44 -1.89 -9.42 -69.96
N GLY A 45 -1.88 -8.34 -69.18
CA GLY A 45 -1.96 -8.39 -67.73
C GLY A 45 -3.30 -8.93 -67.22
N ALA A 46 -4.40 -8.59 -67.88
CA ALA A 46 -5.72 -9.17 -67.61
C ALA A 46 -5.74 -10.68 -67.90
N GLN A 47 -5.26 -11.10 -69.07
CA GLN A 47 -5.18 -12.52 -69.44
C GLN A 47 -4.33 -13.33 -68.46
N LYS A 48 -3.17 -12.79 -68.07
CA LYS A 48 -2.31 -13.43 -67.07
C LYS A 48 -3.03 -13.53 -65.72
N SER A 49 -3.75 -12.49 -65.31
CA SER A 49 -4.46 -12.49 -64.03
C SER A 49 -5.59 -13.52 -63.94
N CYS A 50 -6.33 -13.74 -65.03
CA CYS A 50 -7.32 -14.82 -65.08
C CYS A 50 -6.64 -16.19 -64.94
N ARG A 51 -5.53 -16.41 -65.67
CA ARG A 51 -4.78 -17.68 -65.64
C ARG A 51 -4.10 -17.96 -64.31
N ASP A 52 -3.56 -16.93 -63.67
CA ASP A 52 -3.00 -17.03 -62.32
C ASP A 52 -4.07 -17.43 -61.28
N SER A 53 -5.37 -17.36 -61.65
CA SER A 53 -6.51 -17.75 -60.82
C SER A 53 -7.23 -19.01 -61.33
N ASP A 54 -6.63 -19.81 -62.22
CA ASP A 54 -7.25 -20.98 -62.88
C ASP A 54 -8.52 -20.67 -63.72
N GLY A 55 -8.62 -19.43 -64.21
CA GLY A 55 -9.63 -19.01 -65.18
C GLY A 55 -9.02 -18.58 -66.52
N ASP A 56 -9.88 -18.26 -67.47
CA ASP A 56 -9.50 -17.65 -68.75
C ASP A 56 -10.30 -16.36 -68.97
N LEU A 57 -9.84 -15.49 -69.85
CA LEU A 57 -10.65 -14.32 -70.26
C LEU A 57 -11.95 -14.80 -70.93
N LEU A 58 -13.09 -14.27 -70.49
CA LEU A 58 -14.41 -14.65 -70.98
C LEU A 58 -14.50 -14.52 -72.50
N LEU A 59 -14.76 -15.62 -73.21
CA LEU A 59 -14.73 -15.63 -74.67
C LEU A 59 -15.97 -15.02 -75.35
N PHE A 60 -17.10 -14.97 -74.64
CA PHE A 60 -18.36 -14.48 -75.16
C PHE A 60 -19.24 -13.91 -74.03
N LEU A 61 -19.82 -12.73 -74.24
CA LEU A 61 -20.80 -12.11 -73.34
C LEU A 61 -22.20 -12.32 -73.91
N ASP A 62 -22.93 -13.32 -73.43
CA ASP A 62 -24.34 -13.52 -73.78
C ASP A 62 -25.25 -12.45 -73.14
N ALA A 63 -26.52 -12.41 -73.57
CA ALA A 63 -27.48 -11.38 -73.14
C ALA A 63 -27.87 -11.46 -71.66
N GLU A 64 -27.69 -12.61 -71.01
CA GLU A 64 -28.08 -12.85 -69.62
C GLU A 64 -26.91 -12.52 -68.67
N ALA A 65 -25.68 -12.90 -69.05
CA ALA A 65 -24.42 -12.45 -68.46
C ALA A 65 -24.32 -10.92 -68.48
N GLN A 66 -24.74 -10.26 -69.57
CA GLN A 66 -24.82 -8.80 -69.67
C GLN A 66 -25.74 -8.17 -68.62
N GLY A 67 -26.91 -8.78 -68.39
CA GLY A 67 -27.90 -8.26 -67.45
C GLY A 67 -27.46 -8.36 -65.99
N HIS A 68 -26.76 -9.43 -65.62
CA HIS A 68 -26.36 -9.65 -64.22
C HIS A 68 -24.95 -9.14 -63.86
N LEU A 69 -23.94 -9.36 -64.71
CA LEU A 69 -22.55 -8.96 -64.39
C LEU A 69 -22.33 -7.45 -64.46
N LEU A 70 -23.13 -6.74 -65.26
CA LEU A 70 -22.88 -5.34 -65.62
C LEU A 70 -24.00 -4.39 -65.12
N ALA A 71 -24.99 -4.92 -64.40
CA ALA A 71 -26.02 -4.11 -63.77
C ALA A 71 -25.42 -3.18 -62.71
N GLY A 72 -25.53 -1.88 -62.93
CA GLY A 72 -25.07 -0.86 -61.98
C GLY A 72 -23.59 -0.49 -62.09
N LEU A 73 -22.86 -1.01 -63.07
CA LEU A 73 -21.46 -0.72 -63.30
C LEU A 73 -21.27 0.32 -64.41
N SER A 74 -20.15 1.05 -64.36
CA SER A 74 -19.76 2.00 -65.40
C SER A 74 -18.26 1.94 -65.67
N GLY A 75 -17.87 1.78 -66.92
CA GLY A 75 -16.48 1.69 -67.33
C GLY A 75 -16.26 0.76 -68.51
N SER A 76 -14.99 0.64 -68.91
CA SER A 76 -14.57 -0.26 -69.98
C SER A 76 -13.87 -1.48 -69.41
N PHE A 77 -14.16 -2.67 -69.92
CA PHE A 77 -13.68 -3.95 -69.40
C PHE A 77 -13.14 -4.85 -70.52
N TRP A 78 -12.03 -5.54 -70.25
CA TRP A 78 -11.48 -6.54 -71.17
C TRP A 78 -12.26 -7.85 -71.10
N PHE A 79 -12.51 -8.46 -72.27
CA PHE A 79 -12.96 -9.85 -72.37
C PHE A 79 -12.27 -10.53 -73.56
N GLY A 80 -12.24 -11.86 -73.57
CA GLY A 80 -11.54 -12.67 -74.55
C GLY A 80 -12.30 -12.80 -75.88
N THR A 81 -11.58 -13.14 -76.94
CA THR A 81 -12.18 -13.66 -78.18
C THR A 81 -11.46 -14.91 -78.65
N SER A 82 -12.18 -15.81 -79.32
CA SER A 82 -11.65 -17.08 -79.84
C SER A 82 -10.49 -16.93 -80.83
N ARG A 83 -10.22 -15.71 -81.35
CA ARG A 83 -9.14 -15.44 -82.32
C ARG A 83 -8.39 -14.14 -82.02
N THR A 84 -7.60 -14.11 -80.95
CA THR A 84 -6.49 -13.15 -80.87
C THR A 84 -5.22 -13.79 -81.42
N VAL A 85 -4.85 -13.43 -82.65
CA VAL A 85 -3.53 -13.73 -83.20
C VAL A 85 -2.51 -12.98 -82.34
N SER A 86 -1.47 -13.66 -81.87
CA SER A 86 -0.35 -13.03 -81.16
C SER A 86 0.21 -11.87 -82.00
N GLY A 87 0.00 -10.63 -81.55
CA GLY A 87 0.40 -9.42 -82.28
C GLY A 87 -0.72 -8.57 -82.90
N ALA A 88 -2.00 -8.82 -82.57
CA ALA A 88 -3.09 -7.94 -82.96
C ALA A 88 -2.93 -6.53 -82.33
N PRO A 89 -3.10 -5.44 -83.08
CA PRO A 89 -2.98 -4.07 -82.53
C PRO A 89 -4.14 -3.71 -81.61
N ASN A 90 -5.33 -4.28 -81.86
CA ASN A 90 -6.56 -4.01 -81.11
C ASN A 90 -7.12 -5.30 -80.50
N CYS A 91 -7.58 -5.21 -79.26
CA CYS A 91 -8.17 -6.28 -78.46
C CYS A 91 -9.62 -5.95 -78.13
N THR A 92 -10.39 -6.97 -77.78
CA THR A 92 -11.84 -6.83 -77.59
C THR A 92 -12.15 -6.32 -76.19
N SER A 93 -12.96 -5.28 -76.12
CA SER A 93 -13.37 -4.62 -74.88
C SER A 93 -14.86 -4.36 -74.93
N CYS A 94 -15.45 -4.11 -73.77
CA CYS A 94 -16.83 -3.66 -73.69
C CYS A 94 -16.91 -2.43 -72.80
N THR A 95 -17.79 -1.48 -73.13
CA THR A 95 -18.03 -0.28 -72.34
C THR A 95 -19.46 -0.30 -71.83
N VAL A 96 -19.62 -0.04 -70.54
CA VAL A 96 -20.90 -0.01 -69.83
C VAL A 96 -21.11 1.40 -69.28
N TRP A 97 -22.33 1.92 -69.39
CA TRP A 97 -22.74 3.14 -68.70
C TRP A 97 -23.95 2.86 -67.82
N VAL A 98 -24.06 3.61 -66.72
CA VAL A 98 -25.18 3.47 -65.78
C VAL A 98 -26.50 3.69 -66.52
N GLY A 99 -27.31 2.63 -66.65
CA GLY A 99 -28.63 2.68 -67.28
C GLY A 99 -28.67 2.57 -68.81
N SER A 100 -27.58 2.16 -69.47
CA SER A 100 -27.54 1.91 -70.92
C SER A 100 -27.09 0.50 -71.29
N ASN A 101 -27.30 0.09 -72.54
CA ASN A 101 -26.90 -1.22 -73.06
C ASN A 101 -25.38 -1.31 -73.27
N LEU A 102 -24.83 -2.50 -73.09
CA LEU A 102 -23.42 -2.84 -73.36
C LEU A 102 -23.01 -2.46 -74.80
N THR A 103 -21.91 -1.73 -74.97
CA THR A 103 -21.26 -1.57 -76.27
C THR A 103 -20.00 -2.44 -76.35
N ILE A 104 -19.93 -3.31 -77.35
CA ILE A 104 -18.73 -4.10 -77.65
C ILE A 104 -17.85 -3.29 -78.61
N GLU A 105 -16.60 -3.07 -78.23
CA GLU A 105 -15.64 -2.23 -78.93
C GLU A 105 -14.30 -2.95 -79.09
N THR A 106 -13.42 -2.38 -79.92
CA THR A 106 -12.03 -2.84 -80.04
C THR A 106 -11.10 -1.71 -79.59
N THR A 107 -10.32 -1.96 -78.55
CA THR A 107 -9.39 -0.99 -77.96
C THR A 107 -7.95 -1.46 -78.17
N PRO A 108 -6.96 -0.58 -78.37
CA PRO A 108 -5.55 -0.98 -78.44
C PRO A 108 -5.14 -1.86 -77.26
N CYS A 109 -4.52 -3.02 -77.53
CA CYS A 109 -4.26 -4.03 -76.50
C CYS A 109 -3.34 -3.56 -75.35
N GLY A 110 -2.55 -2.50 -75.59
CA GLY A 110 -1.65 -1.90 -74.61
C GLY A 110 -2.31 -0.88 -73.68
N ASP A 111 -3.56 -0.51 -73.94
CA ASP A 111 -4.30 0.42 -73.08
C ASP A 111 -4.70 -0.25 -71.77
N LYS A 112 -4.91 0.55 -70.72
CA LYS A 112 -5.38 0.07 -69.43
C LYS A 112 -6.86 0.39 -69.27
N LEU A 113 -7.70 -0.65 -69.17
CA LEU A 113 -9.14 -0.51 -68.99
C LEU A 113 -9.53 -0.57 -67.51
N ALA A 114 -10.77 -0.20 -67.18
CA ALA A 114 -11.27 -0.16 -65.80
C ALA A 114 -11.31 -1.54 -65.13
N GLY A 115 -11.39 -2.62 -65.91
CA GLY A 115 -11.33 -3.98 -65.40
C GLY A 115 -11.30 -5.05 -66.48
N TYR A 116 -11.56 -6.30 -66.10
CA TYR A 116 -11.57 -7.45 -67.00
C TYR A 116 -12.49 -8.56 -66.48
N ILE A 117 -13.03 -9.38 -67.39
CA ILE A 117 -13.99 -10.44 -67.08
C ILE A 117 -13.33 -11.80 -67.31
N CYS A 118 -13.22 -12.60 -66.25
CA CYS A 118 -12.74 -13.96 -66.33
C CYS A 118 -13.91 -14.95 -66.33
N GLN A 119 -13.75 -16.01 -67.11
CA GLN A 119 -14.55 -17.22 -67.10
C GLN A 119 -13.76 -18.32 -66.39
N TYR A 120 -14.45 -19.09 -65.56
CA TYR A 120 -13.87 -20.27 -64.92
C TYR A 120 -14.48 -21.54 -65.53
N PRO A 121 -13.68 -22.61 -65.72
CA PRO A 121 -14.21 -23.90 -66.12
C PRO A 121 -15.25 -24.37 -65.09
N ASN A 122 -16.21 -25.22 -65.51
CA ASN A 122 -17.20 -25.85 -64.63
C ASN A 122 -16.50 -26.53 -63.44
N ALA A 123 -16.37 -25.79 -62.35
CA ALA A 123 -16.23 -26.34 -61.02
C ALA A 123 -17.59 -26.13 -60.41
N ASP A 124 -18.32 -27.22 -60.17
CA ASP A 124 -19.63 -27.17 -59.57
C ASP A 124 -19.56 -26.30 -58.29
N PRO A 125 -20.26 -25.16 -58.24
CA PRO A 125 -20.19 -24.28 -57.08
C PRO A 125 -20.87 -24.95 -55.89
N CYS A 126 -20.39 -24.69 -54.69
CA CYS A 126 -21.06 -25.19 -53.50
C CYS A 126 -22.32 -24.36 -53.23
N GLY A 127 -23.40 -25.00 -52.77
CA GLY A 127 -24.60 -24.30 -52.32
C GLY A 127 -24.42 -23.62 -50.96
N ALA A 128 -25.38 -22.79 -50.54
CA ALA A 128 -25.40 -22.28 -49.18
C ALA A 128 -25.48 -23.43 -48.14
N ILE A 129 -24.76 -23.27 -47.03
CA ILE A 129 -24.79 -24.24 -45.93
C ILE A 129 -26.10 -24.01 -45.16
N PRO A 130 -26.98 -25.02 -45.03
CA PRO A 130 -28.19 -24.89 -44.24
C PRO A 130 -27.81 -24.77 -42.76
N VAL A 131 -28.28 -23.72 -42.10
CA VAL A 131 -28.05 -23.49 -40.67
C VAL A 131 -29.36 -23.64 -39.90
N GLU A 132 -29.32 -24.35 -38.78
CA GLU A 132 -30.46 -24.53 -37.89
C GLU A 132 -30.35 -23.61 -36.65
N GLY A 133 -31.46 -22.98 -36.26
CA GLY A 133 -31.53 -22.14 -35.05
C GLY A 133 -30.77 -20.82 -35.14
N ASP A 134 -30.04 -20.46 -34.08
CA ASP A 134 -29.30 -19.18 -33.92
C ASP A 134 -27.88 -19.19 -34.52
N ALA A 135 -27.57 -20.20 -35.34
CA ALA A 135 -26.27 -20.33 -35.98
C ALA A 135 -26.16 -19.40 -37.21
N LYS A 136 -25.00 -18.76 -37.38
CA LYS A 136 -24.69 -17.84 -38.47
C LYS A 136 -23.46 -18.33 -39.20
N VAL A 137 -23.53 -18.44 -40.52
CA VAL A 137 -22.38 -18.79 -41.36
C VAL A 137 -21.79 -17.54 -41.99
N THR A 138 -20.48 -17.39 -41.87
CA THR A 138 -19.69 -16.36 -42.55
C THR A 138 -18.86 -17.00 -43.65
N TYR A 139 -18.90 -16.42 -44.85
CA TYR A 139 -18.20 -16.95 -46.01
C TYR A 139 -17.03 -16.04 -46.38
N ALA A 140 -15.85 -16.63 -46.56
CA ALA A 140 -14.63 -15.99 -47.00
C ALA A 140 -14.17 -16.67 -48.29
N ALA A 141 -14.38 -16.01 -49.42
CA ALA A 141 -13.87 -16.51 -50.69
C ALA A 141 -12.39 -16.11 -50.89
N PRO A 142 -11.62 -16.91 -51.64
CA PRO A 142 -10.20 -16.62 -51.89
C PRO A 142 -10.03 -15.29 -52.63
N MET A 143 -8.82 -14.70 -52.65
CA MET A 143 -8.50 -13.52 -53.47
C MET A 143 -9.35 -12.25 -53.20
N GLY A 144 -10.06 -12.17 -52.06
CA GLY A 144 -10.81 -10.99 -51.64
C GLY A 144 -12.20 -10.83 -52.29
N PHE A 145 -12.78 -11.89 -52.85
CA PHE A 145 -14.16 -11.86 -53.34
C PHE A 145 -15.13 -11.60 -52.18
N GLU A 146 -16.00 -10.58 -52.31
CA GLU A 146 -17.05 -10.32 -51.34
C GLU A 146 -18.20 -11.30 -51.54
N VAL A 147 -18.42 -12.16 -50.55
CA VAL A 147 -19.56 -13.08 -50.56
C VAL A 147 -20.61 -12.62 -49.57
N ASN A 148 -21.79 -12.33 -50.10
CA ASN A 148 -22.95 -11.89 -49.36
C ASN A 148 -23.67 -13.10 -48.73
N ALA A 149 -24.30 -12.92 -47.56
CA ALA A 149 -25.14 -13.91 -46.90
C ALA A 149 -26.35 -14.40 -47.75
N THR A 150 -26.74 -13.67 -48.80
CA THR A 150 -27.78 -14.06 -49.76
C THR A 150 -27.25 -14.75 -51.01
N SER A 151 -25.93 -14.96 -51.12
CA SER A 151 -25.35 -15.72 -52.22
C SER A 151 -25.78 -17.19 -52.13
N LEU A 152 -26.34 -17.71 -53.22
CA LEU A 152 -26.81 -19.10 -53.29
C LEU A 152 -25.71 -20.10 -53.69
N HIS A 153 -24.64 -19.62 -54.29
CA HIS A 153 -23.57 -20.42 -54.88
C HIS A 153 -22.21 -19.81 -54.55
N PHE A 154 -21.24 -20.68 -54.22
CA PHE A 154 -19.92 -20.31 -53.72
C PHE A 154 -18.83 -20.96 -54.59
N PRO A 155 -17.82 -20.20 -55.06
CA PRO A 155 -16.75 -20.76 -55.87
C PRO A 155 -15.84 -21.70 -55.06
N ARG A 156 -15.16 -22.61 -55.76
CA ARG A 156 -14.15 -23.50 -55.17
C ARG A 156 -13.09 -22.68 -54.40
N GLY A 157 -12.67 -23.22 -53.26
CA GLY A 157 -11.71 -22.54 -52.38
C GLY A 157 -12.35 -21.60 -51.37
N THR A 158 -13.67 -21.33 -51.46
CA THR A 158 -14.38 -20.57 -50.42
C THR A 158 -14.33 -21.30 -49.09
N VAL A 159 -14.00 -20.58 -48.03
CA VAL A 159 -14.09 -21.06 -46.65
C VAL A 159 -15.37 -20.55 -46.03
N ALA A 160 -16.15 -21.44 -45.42
CA ALA A 160 -17.31 -21.08 -44.61
C ALA A 160 -17.01 -21.36 -43.14
N GLU A 161 -17.28 -20.40 -42.27
CA GLU A 161 -17.17 -20.55 -40.82
C GLU A 161 -18.57 -20.48 -40.22
N GLU A 162 -18.97 -21.54 -39.53
CA GLU A 162 -20.23 -21.59 -38.79
C GLU A 162 -19.99 -21.11 -37.36
N GLY A 163 -20.67 -20.06 -36.93
CA GLY A 163 -20.61 -19.53 -35.57
C GLY A 163 -21.97 -19.48 -34.89
N LYS A 164 -21.99 -19.38 -33.55
CA LYS A 164 -23.19 -19.06 -32.77
C LYS A 164 -23.12 -17.62 -32.29
N ALA A 165 -24.27 -16.95 -32.15
CA ALA A 165 -24.34 -15.61 -31.60
C ALA A 165 -23.70 -15.56 -30.19
N GLY A 166 -22.67 -14.72 -30.02
CA GLY A 166 -21.94 -14.56 -28.74
C GLY A 166 -20.85 -15.59 -28.46
N ALA A 167 -20.59 -16.56 -29.35
CA ALA A 167 -19.50 -17.51 -29.20
C ALA A 167 -18.17 -16.92 -29.71
N PHE A 168 -17.08 -17.15 -28.97
CA PHE A 168 -15.72 -16.71 -29.33
C PHE A 168 -15.05 -17.56 -30.42
N HIS A 169 -15.49 -18.80 -30.59
CA HIS A 169 -14.90 -19.77 -31.52
C HIS A 169 -15.96 -20.32 -32.48
N PRO A 170 -15.59 -20.61 -33.74
CA PRO A 170 -16.51 -21.22 -34.69
C PRO A 170 -16.88 -22.63 -34.24
N VAL A 171 -18.11 -23.06 -34.55
CA VAL A 171 -18.57 -24.44 -34.36
C VAL A 171 -17.86 -25.37 -35.35
N ALA A 172 -17.73 -24.92 -36.59
CA ALA A 172 -17.06 -25.67 -37.65
C ALA A 172 -16.54 -24.73 -38.75
N LYS A 173 -15.54 -25.20 -39.50
CA LYS A 173 -15.08 -24.58 -40.75
C LYS A 173 -15.28 -25.56 -41.90
N TYR A 174 -15.54 -25.03 -43.10
CA TYR A 174 -15.76 -25.79 -44.31
C TYR A 174 -15.01 -25.20 -45.49
N LEU A 175 -14.53 -26.05 -46.39
CA LEU A 175 -13.88 -25.66 -47.64
C LEU A 175 -14.72 -26.14 -48.84
N CYS A 176 -15.08 -25.23 -49.74
CA CYS A 176 -15.76 -25.59 -50.97
C CYS A 176 -14.82 -26.31 -51.95
N PHE A 177 -15.14 -27.55 -52.30
CA PHE A 177 -14.40 -28.41 -53.22
C PHE A 177 -15.37 -29.26 -54.04
N GLU A 178 -15.38 -29.06 -55.37
CA GLU A 178 -16.14 -29.89 -56.34
C GLU A 178 -17.61 -30.13 -55.93
N ALA A 179 -18.41 -29.06 -55.88
CA ALA A 179 -19.82 -29.03 -55.41
C ALA A 179 -20.06 -29.34 -53.93
N SER A 180 -19.03 -29.69 -53.16
CA SER A 180 -19.18 -30.19 -51.79
C SER A 180 -18.42 -29.35 -50.77
N TRP A 181 -18.95 -29.29 -49.55
CA TRP A 181 -18.31 -28.66 -48.41
C TRP A 181 -17.49 -29.70 -47.63
N LEU A 182 -16.17 -29.58 -47.69
CA LEU A 182 -15.25 -30.38 -46.86
C LEU A 182 -15.15 -29.76 -45.47
N LYS A 183 -15.58 -30.48 -44.45
CA LYS A 183 -15.46 -30.02 -43.06
C LYS A 183 -14.00 -30.10 -42.58
N ALA A 184 -13.53 -29.08 -41.87
CA ALA A 184 -12.23 -29.10 -41.21
C ALA A 184 -12.18 -30.16 -40.09
N PRO A 185 -11.02 -30.79 -39.83
CA PRO A 185 -9.76 -30.60 -40.54
C PRO A 185 -9.72 -31.31 -41.90
N TRP A 186 -9.36 -30.57 -42.96
CA TRP A 186 -9.13 -31.14 -44.29
C TRP A 186 -7.62 -31.36 -44.53
N ASN A 187 -7.22 -31.74 -45.74
CA ASN A 187 -5.81 -31.99 -46.06
C ASN A 187 -4.93 -30.76 -45.71
N CYS A 188 -3.90 -30.97 -44.87
CA CYS A 188 -3.01 -29.93 -44.37
C CYS A 188 -2.30 -29.13 -45.48
N GLU A 189 -2.08 -29.74 -46.66
CA GLU A 189 -1.47 -29.05 -47.82
C GLU A 189 -2.31 -27.87 -48.33
N VAL A 190 -3.61 -27.87 -48.01
CA VAL A 190 -4.55 -26.82 -48.37
C VAL A 190 -4.88 -26.03 -47.11
N MET A 191 -4.42 -24.78 -47.01
CA MET A 191 -4.77 -23.85 -45.92
C MET A 191 -4.60 -24.46 -44.51
N GLU A 192 -3.52 -25.20 -44.26
CA GLU A 192 -3.25 -25.84 -42.95
C GLU A 192 -4.45 -26.64 -42.43
N GLY A 193 -5.18 -27.32 -43.32
CA GLY A 193 -6.36 -28.13 -42.94
C GLY A 193 -7.52 -27.32 -42.34
N GLY A 194 -7.47 -25.99 -42.38
CA GLY A 194 -8.42 -25.11 -41.72
C GLY A 194 -8.13 -24.87 -40.24
N CYS A 195 -7.00 -25.37 -39.73
CA CYS A 195 -6.55 -25.19 -38.35
C CYS A 195 -6.16 -23.75 -38.06
N ASP A 196 -6.34 -23.32 -36.80
CA ASP A 196 -6.03 -21.95 -36.38
C ASP A 196 -4.52 -21.68 -36.32
N GLU A 197 -3.74 -22.69 -35.92
CA GLU A 197 -2.28 -22.58 -35.83
C GLU A 197 -1.55 -23.55 -36.77
N ARG A 198 -1.62 -24.87 -36.51
CA ARG A 198 -0.86 -25.87 -37.27
C ARG A 198 -1.70 -27.11 -37.55
N CYS A 199 -1.51 -27.70 -38.73
CA CYS A 199 -2.05 -29.02 -39.08
C CYS A 199 -0.95 -30.07 -39.12
N ASN A 200 -1.15 -31.21 -38.46
CA ASN A 200 -0.22 -32.33 -38.52
C ASN A 200 -0.57 -33.22 -39.72
N SER A 201 0.28 -33.18 -40.76
CA SER A 201 0.07 -33.95 -42.00
C SER A 201 0.09 -35.47 -41.83
N THR A 202 0.58 -35.99 -40.70
CA THR A 202 0.62 -37.44 -40.42
C THR A 202 -0.70 -37.93 -39.82
N SER A 203 -1.29 -37.14 -38.91
CA SER A 203 -2.56 -37.47 -38.25
C SER A 203 -3.79 -36.85 -38.91
N GLY A 204 -3.60 -35.82 -39.75
CA GLY A 204 -4.69 -35.01 -40.30
C GLY A 204 -5.44 -34.20 -39.24
N SER A 205 -4.79 -33.88 -38.12
CA SER A 205 -5.41 -33.18 -36.98
C SER A 205 -4.74 -31.83 -36.71
N CYS A 206 -5.50 -30.88 -36.17
CA CYS A 206 -4.96 -29.61 -35.73
C CYS A 206 -4.13 -29.76 -34.44
N GLU A 207 -3.03 -29.02 -34.36
CA GLU A 207 -2.13 -28.97 -33.22
C GLU A 207 -1.94 -27.52 -32.78
N CYS A 208 -1.81 -27.34 -31.47
CA CYS A 208 -1.67 -26.03 -30.86
C CYS A 208 -0.27 -25.86 -30.25
N SER A 209 0.20 -24.62 -30.21
CA SER A 209 1.49 -24.24 -29.64
C SER A 209 1.54 -24.46 -28.13
N VAL A 210 2.75 -24.52 -27.57
CA VAL A 210 2.97 -24.75 -26.14
C VAL A 210 2.22 -23.69 -25.31
N GLY A 211 1.41 -24.14 -24.34
CA GLY A 211 0.59 -23.26 -23.49
C GLY A 211 -0.81 -22.96 -24.01
N THR A 212 -1.25 -23.68 -25.05
CA THR A 212 -2.63 -23.67 -25.55
C THR A 212 -3.11 -25.10 -25.74
N TYR A 213 -4.43 -25.31 -25.71
CA TYR A 213 -5.05 -26.61 -25.97
C TYR A 213 -5.99 -26.53 -27.17
N LEU A 214 -6.17 -27.68 -27.83
CA LEU A 214 -7.12 -27.80 -28.93
C LEU A 214 -8.54 -27.77 -28.37
N HIS A 215 -9.30 -26.76 -28.77
CA HIS A 215 -10.69 -26.59 -28.37
C HIS A 215 -11.55 -27.78 -28.83
N ALA A 216 -12.71 -27.98 -28.20
CA ALA A 216 -13.61 -29.11 -28.49
C ALA A 216 -14.12 -29.17 -29.95
N ASN A 217 -14.02 -28.06 -30.68
CA ASN A 217 -14.34 -28.02 -32.12
C ASN A 217 -13.23 -28.64 -33.01
N LEU A 218 -12.10 -29.07 -32.42
CA LEU A 218 -10.94 -29.70 -33.07
C LEU A 218 -10.21 -28.83 -34.09
N ILE A 219 -10.49 -27.53 -34.14
CA ILE A 219 -9.95 -26.61 -35.15
C ILE A 219 -9.24 -25.42 -34.50
N THR A 220 -9.80 -24.92 -33.39
CA THR A 220 -9.33 -23.69 -32.74
C THR A 220 -8.40 -23.99 -31.57
N CYS A 221 -7.36 -23.18 -31.43
CA CYS A 221 -6.49 -23.22 -30.26
C CYS A 221 -6.99 -22.19 -29.24
N SER A 222 -7.21 -22.64 -28.00
CA SER A 222 -7.67 -21.79 -26.92
C SER A 222 -6.68 -21.81 -25.76
N TYR A 223 -6.65 -20.72 -25.01
CA TYR A 223 -5.92 -20.65 -23.76
C TYR A 223 -6.80 -21.18 -22.65
N ASP A 224 -6.23 -21.92 -21.70
CA ASP A 224 -6.96 -22.22 -20.47
C ASP A 224 -7.13 -20.91 -19.69
N PRO A 225 -8.37 -20.44 -19.46
CA PRO A 225 -8.60 -19.26 -18.63
C PRO A 225 -7.95 -19.41 -17.25
N CYS A 226 -7.84 -20.66 -16.76
CA CYS A 226 -7.28 -21.02 -15.47
C CYS A 226 -5.75 -20.98 -15.41
N ASP A 227 -5.04 -21.08 -16.54
CA ASP A 227 -3.56 -21.06 -16.57
C ASP A 227 -2.97 -19.70 -16.14
N ARG A 228 -3.80 -18.66 -16.08
CA ARG A 228 -3.38 -17.30 -15.71
C ARG A 228 -3.95 -16.82 -14.38
N CYS A 229 -4.64 -17.68 -13.64
CA CYS A 229 -5.13 -17.34 -12.30
C CYS A 229 -3.97 -17.42 -11.30
N ALA A 230 -3.85 -16.41 -10.43
CA ALA A 230 -2.77 -16.39 -9.43
C ALA A 230 -2.94 -17.47 -8.34
N HIS A 231 -4.19 -17.75 -7.93
CA HIS A 231 -4.50 -18.69 -6.84
C HIS A 231 -5.42 -19.82 -7.30
N LEU A 232 -6.72 -19.54 -7.45
CA LEU A 232 -7.74 -20.54 -7.74
C LEU A 232 -8.45 -20.20 -9.04
N CYS A 233 -9.00 -21.23 -9.70
CA CYS A 233 -9.89 -21.08 -10.84
C CYS A 233 -11.14 -21.94 -10.59
N ASP A 234 -12.31 -21.36 -10.76
CA ASP A 234 -13.56 -22.10 -10.71
C ASP A 234 -13.76 -22.82 -12.06
N ALA A 235 -13.73 -24.15 -12.04
CA ALA A 235 -13.86 -24.96 -13.24
C ALA A 235 -15.24 -24.82 -13.93
N ALA A 236 -16.29 -24.38 -13.20
CA ALA A 236 -17.62 -24.21 -13.76
C ALA A 236 -17.81 -22.84 -14.43
N THR A 237 -17.31 -21.77 -13.81
CA THR A 237 -17.45 -20.40 -14.34
C THR A 237 -16.26 -19.93 -15.17
N GLN A 238 -15.12 -20.62 -15.06
CA GLN A 238 -13.84 -20.24 -15.67
C GLN A 238 -13.33 -18.87 -15.17
N GLU A 239 -13.76 -18.46 -13.97
CA GLU A 239 -13.33 -17.23 -13.31
C GLU A 239 -12.25 -17.52 -12.26
N CYS A 240 -11.29 -16.60 -12.12
CA CYS A 240 -10.27 -16.71 -11.09
C CYS A 240 -10.84 -16.33 -9.72
N ALA A 241 -10.41 -17.05 -8.69
CA ALA A 241 -10.72 -16.77 -7.30
C ALA A 241 -9.43 -16.68 -6.47
N CYS A 242 -9.53 -16.00 -5.33
CA CYS A 242 -8.41 -15.82 -4.41
C CYS A 242 -8.62 -16.65 -3.14
N HIS A 243 -7.51 -17.09 -2.54
CA HIS A 243 -7.53 -17.62 -1.18
C HIS A 243 -8.08 -16.58 -0.19
N VAL A 244 -8.56 -17.05 0.97
CA VAL A 244 -8.98 -16.18 2.09
C VAL A 244 -7.82 -15.24 2.47
N GLY A 245 -8.12 -13.99 2.81
CA GLY A 245 -7.14 -12.93 3.05
C GLY A 245 -6.68 -12.18 1.79
N TYR A 246 -7.19 -12.54 0.60
CA TYR A 246 -6.84 -11.88 -0.66
C TYR A 246 -8.08 -11.48 -1.46
N ALA A 247 -7.99 -10.34 -2.13
CA ALA A 247 -9.00 -9.81 -3.03
C ALA A 247 -8.56 -9.88 -4.50
N LEU A 248 -9.51 -10.16 -5.38
CA LEU A 248 -9.26 -10.21 -6.82
C LEU A 248 -9.01 -8.80 -7.36
N GLY A 249 -7.90 -8.64 -8.06
CA GLY A 249 -7.48 -7.39 -8.68
C GLY A 249 -8.37 -6.98 -9.86
N PRO A 250 -8.21 -5.75 -10.38
CA PRO A 250 -9.00 -5.23 -11.50
C PRO A 250 -8.76 -5.98 -12.82
N ASP A 251 -7.69 -6.76 -12.92
CA ASP A 251 -7.42 -7.64 -14.06
C ASP A 251 -8.19 -8.96 -13.99
N GLY A 252 -8.93 -9.20 -12.91
CA GLY A 252 -9.70 -10.42 -12.68
C GLY A 252 -8.85 -11.68 -12.53
N LYS A 253 -7.53 -11.54 -12.31
CA LYS A 253 -6.57 -12.66 -12.36
C LYS A 253 -5.57 -12.66 -11.22
N LYS A 254 -5.10 -11.48 -10.81
CA LYS A 254 -4.16 -11.36 -9.70
C LYS A 254 -4.89 -11.20 -8.38
N CYS A 255 -4.31 -11.77 -7.34
CA CYS A 255 -4.81 -11.64 -5.98
C CYS A 255 -3.92 -10.64 -5.24
N ALA A 256 -4.54 -9.62 -4.67
CA ALA A 256 -3.89 -8.66 -3.80
C ALA A 256 -4.26 -8.98 -2.36
N ASP A 257 -3.26 -8.90 -1.49
CA ASP A 257 -3.44 -8.99 -0.04
C ASP A 257 -4.50 -7.99 0.44
N VAL A 258 -5.43 -8.45 1.26
CA VAL A 258 -6.40 -7.58 1.93
C VAL A 258 -5.70 -7.03 3.16
N ASP A 259 -5.77 -5.72 3.35
CA ASP A 259 -5.21 -5.09 4.55
C ASP A 259 -6.32 -5.01 5.61
N GLU A 260 -6.42 -6.05 6.45
CA GLU A 260 -7.44 -6.10 7.50
C GLU A 260 -7.27 -4.96 8.50
N CYS A 261 -6.04 -4.46 8.71
CA CYS A 261 -5.76 -3.35 9.62
C CYS A 261 -6.37 -2.01 9.19
N LYS A 262 -6.81 -1.88 7.93
CA LYS A 262 -7.60 -0.73 7.46
C LYS A 262 -9.10 -0.88 7.75
N GLN A 263 -9.57 -2.06 8.12
CA GLN A 263 -10.94 -2.24 8.59
C GLN A 263 -11.06 -1.81 10.05
N LEU A 264 -12.21 -1.24 10.40
CA LEU A 264 -12.46 -0.78 11.77
C LEU A 264 -12.57 -2.01 12.70
N ASP A 265 -11.96 -1.92 13.88
CA ASP A 265 -12.17 -2.85 15.02
C ASP A 265 -11.55 -4.26 14.91
N VAL A 266 -10.54 -4.47 14.06
CA VAL A 266 -9.88 -5.79 13.90
C VAL A 266 -9.08 -6.23 15.13
N CYS A 267 -8.44 -5.28 15.84
CA CYS A 267 -7.75 -5.51 17.12
C CYS A 267 -8.42 -4.68 18.22
N ALA A 268 -9.57 -5.14 18.71
CA ALA A 268 -10.42 -4.38 19.64
C ALA A 268 -9.88 -4.32 21.09
N SER A 269 -8.89 -5.14 21.46
CA SER A 269 -8.33 -5.10 22.82
C SER A 269 -7.50 -3.84 23.05
N GLU A 270 -7.67 -3.24 24.23
CA GLU A 270 -6.85 -2.11 24.68
C GLU A 270 -5.35 -2.46 24.63
N GLY A 271 -4.53 -1.49 24.21
CA GLY A 271 -3.08 -1.68 24.09
C GLY A 271 -2.61 -2.50 22.89
N LYS A 272 -3.50 -3.02 22.02
CA LYS A 272 -3.10 -3.74 20.79
C LYS A 272 -3.03 -2.84 19.56
N GLU A 273 -2.08 -3.12 18.69
CA GLU A 273 -1.98 -2.62 17.32
C GLU A 273 -2.11 -3.75 16.31
N CYS A 274 -2.67 -3.43 15.16
CA CYS A 274 -2.83 -4.36 14.06
C CYS A 274 -1.62 -4.28 13.13
N VAL A 275 -1.04 -5.44 12.81
CA VAL A 275 0.03 -5.60 11.83
C VAL A 275 -0.49 -6.46 10.68
N ASN A 276 -0.56 -5.87 9.49
CA ASN A 276 -0.99 -6.59 8.29
C ASN A 276 0.10 -7.57 7.83
N THR A 277 -0.26 -8.82 7.59
CA THR A 277 0.65 -9.86 7.08
C THR A 277 0.13 -10.39 5.75
N HIS A 278 0.90 -11.22 5.05
CA HIS A 278 0.47 -11.68 3.72
C HIS A 278 -0.58 -12.79 3.84
N GLY A 279 -1.84 -12.44 3.59
CA GLY A 279 -3.00 -13.32 3.64
C GLY A 279 -3.69 -13.42 5.00
N ASP A 280 -3.25 -12.64 5.98
CA ASP A 280 -3.84 -12.57 7.33
C ASP A 280 -3.33 -11.33 8.06
N TYR A 281 -3.74 -11.13 9.31
CA TYR A 281 -3.25 -10.07 10.18
C TYR A 281 -2.85 -10.61 11.56
N GLU A 282 -2.02 -9.85 12.26
CA GLU A 282 -1.62 -10.17 13.63
C GLU A 282 -1.84 -8.96 14.54
N CYS A 283 -2.49 -9.18 15.69
CA CYS A 283 -2.63 -8.16 16.72
C CYS A 283 -1.49 -8.29 17.72
N ARG A 284 -0.64 -7.27 17.84
CA ARG A 284 0.50 -7.23 18.77
C ARG A 284 0.33 -6.11 19.78
N CYS A 285 1.03 -6.18 20.91
CA CYS A 285 1.06 -5.07 21.84
C CYS A 285 1.79 -3.85 21.27
N LYS A 286 1.21 -2.66 21.49
CA LYS A 286 1.83 -1.37 21.14
C LYS A 286 3.15 -1.18 21.88
N ASP A 287 4.01 -0.32 21.36
CA ASP A 287 5.24 0.10 22.04
C ASP A 287 4.99 0.51 23.52
N GLY A 288 5.71 -0.15 24.43
CA GLY A 288 5.58 0.05 25.88
C GLY A 288 4.51 -0.81 26.56
N PHE A 289 3.84 -1.68 25.81
CA PHE A 289 2.96 -2.72 26.34
C PHE A 289 3.59 -4.10 26.17
N GLU A 290 3.41 -4.99 27.15
CA GLU A 290 3.83 -6.40 27.05
C GLU A 290 2.63 -7.35 27.16
N GLU A 291 2.72 -8.53 26.55
CA GLU A 291 1.68 -9.57 26.61
C GLU A 291 1.76 -10.32 27.95
N GLU A 292 0.64 -10.45 28.65
CA GLU A 292 0.53 -11.40 29.77
C GLU A 292 0.22 -12.82 29.27
N GLU A 293 1.01 -13.80 29.74
CA GLU A 293 0.92 -15.20 29.33
C GLU A 293 -0.28 -15.98 29.94
N GLU A 294 -1.13 -15.36 30.78
CA GLU A 294 -2.23 -16.08 31.44
C GLU A 294 -3.56 -16.03 30.65
N GLU A 295 -3.95 -17.21 30.16
CA GLU A 295 -5.26 -17.63 29.67
C GLU A 295 -5.96 -16.77 28.59
N GLY A 296 -5.45 -16.90 27.36
CA GLY A 296 -6.32 -17.12 26.20
C GLY A 296 -6.57 -15.94 25.26
N GLU A 297 -6.35 -14.70 25.68
CA GLU A 297 -6.31 -13.54 24.79
C GLU A 297 -5.26 -12.58 25.32
N GLY A 298 -3.98 -12.78 24.94
CA GLY A 298 -2.83 -12.04 25.48
C GLY A 298 -3.13 -10.57 25.71
N ALA A 299 -3.38 -10.21 26.96
CA ALA A 299 -3.76 -8.86 27.34
C ALA A 299 -2.50 -8.01 27.35
N CYS A 300 -2.56 -6.86 26.69
CA CYS A 300 -1.44 -5.94 26.64
C CYS A 300 -1.46 -5.07 27.89
N VAL A 301 -0.43 -5.17 28.71
CA VAL A 301 -0.29 -4.36 29.92
C VAL A 301 0.71 -3.24 29.71
N ASP A 302 0.32 -2.01 30.06
CA ASP A 302 1.16 -0.81 29.92
C ASP A 302 2.30 -0.84 30.94
N MET A 303 3.53 -1.05 30.47
CA MET A 303 4.74 -1.05 31.31
C MET A 303 5.50 0.28 31.30
N ARG A 304 5.01 1.31 30.59
CA ARG A 304 5.71 2.60 30.48
C ARG A 304 5.89 3.32 31.80
N ILE A 305 5.13 2.93 32.84
CA ILE A 305 5.34 3.41 34.20
C ILE A 305 6.62 2.86 34.82
N CYS A 306 7.02 1.62 34.50
CA CYS A 306 8.24 0.99 34.99
C CYS A 306 9.50 1.67 34.44
N ASP A 307 9.47 2.13 33.19
CA ASP A 307 10.58 2.87 32.58
C ASP A 307 10.88 4.20 33.31
N LYS A 308 9.86 4.75 33.99
CA LYS A 308 9.97 6.01 34.73
C LYS A 308 10.32 5.81 36.19
N CYS A 309 10.30 4.57 36.70
CA CYS A 309 10.66 4.24 38.07
C CYS A 309 12.20 4.37 38.25
N GLU A 310 12.70 5.60 38.38
CA GLU A 310 14.14 5.87 38.51
C GLU A 310 14.69 5.25 39.82
N HIS A 311 15.46 4.17 39.69
CA HIS A 311 16.06 3.41 40.80
C HIS A 311 15.06 2.79 41.81
N MET A 312 13.83 2.48 41.37
CA MET A 312 12.77 1.85 42.20
C MET A 312 12.41 0.45 41.72
N ASN A 313 11.68 -0.32 42.53
CA ASN A 313 11.12 -1.61 42.11
C ASN A 313 9.76 -1.39 41.44
N CYS A 314 9.55 -1.89 40.22
CA CYS A 314 8.21 -1.89 39.63
C CYS A 314 7.46 -3.14 40.10
N VAL A 315 6.28 -2.96 40.70
CA VAL A 315 5.46 -4.08 41.23
C VAL A 315 4.05 -4.04 40.65
N LYS A 316 3.47 -5.22 40.44
CA LYS A 316 2.08 -5.36 39.99
C LYS A 316 1.15 -5.36 41.21
N SER A 317 0.23 -4.41 41.28
CA SER A 317 -0.81 -4.32 42.31
C SER A 317 -2.17 -4.22 41.62
N ASP A 318 -3.10 -5.12 41.94
CA ASP A 318 -4.47 -5.15 41.37
C ASP A 318 -4.54 -5.09 39.82
N GLY A 319 -3.57 -5.71 39.14
CA GLY A 319 -3.52 -5.75 37.67
C GLY A 319 -2.87 -4.53 37.00
N VAL A 320 -2.39 -3.56 37.79
CA VAL A 320 -1.70 -2.36 37.28
C VAL A 320 -0.25 -2.32 37.81
N TYR A 321 0.70 -1.99 36.95
CA TYR A 321 2.09 -1.77 37.36
C TYR A 321 2.21 -0.42 38.08
N ALA A 322 2.90 -0.41 39.21
CA ALA A 322 3.19 0.79 39.99
C ALA A 322 4.62 0.78 40.51
N CYS A 323 5.22 1.96 40.66
CA CYS A 323 6.53 2.08 41.29
C CYS A 323 6.41 1.86 42.81
N ALA A 324 7.19 0.95 43.37
CA ALA A 324 7.30 0.70 44.80
C ALA A 324 8.64 1.18 45.36
N CYS A 325 8.56 1.93 46.45
CA CYS A 325 9.71 2.40 47.21
C CYS A 325 10.27 1.32 48.14
N ARG A 326 11.56 1.44 48.47
CA ARG A 326 12.20 0.66 49.55
C ARG A 326 11.60 1.01 50.93
N GLU A 327 11.76 0.13 51.91
CA GLU A 327 11.35 0.39 53.30
C GLU A 327 11.92 1.73 53.82
N GLY A 328 11.07 2.51 54.50
CA GLY A 328 11.36 3.87 54.99
C GLY A 328 11.07 4.99 53.98
N PHE A 329 10.52 4.67 52.81
CA PHE A 329 10.13 5.63 51.79
C PHE A 329 8.72 5.32 51.27
N ARG A 330 7.97 6.37 50.91
CA ARG A 330 6.66 6.26 50.26
C ARG A 330 6.69 6.97 48.91
N VAL A 331 5.79 6.57 48.01
CA VAL A 331 5.62 7.25 46.72
C VAL A 331 5.16 8.69 46.98
N SER A 332 5.78 9.65 46.30
CA SER A 332 5.43 11.07 46.45
C SER A 332 3.97 11.30 46.04
N PRO A 333 3.17 12.03 46.84
CA PRO A 333 1.82 12.43 46.45
C PRO A 333 1.77 13.33 45.21
N LEU A 334 2.89 13.99 44.88
CA LEU A 334 3.00 14.93 43.76
C LEU A 334 3.56 14.27 42.50
N ASP A 335 4.39 13.23 42.65
CA ASP A 335 5.05 12.56 41.54
C ASP A 335 5.15 11.04 41.78
N PRO A 336 4.32 10.21 41.13
CA PRO A 336 4.22 8.78 41.41
C PRO A 336 5.49 7.99 41.02
N THR A 337 6.46 8.63 40.38
CA THR A 337 7.74 8.02 40.01
C THR A 337 8.87 8.38 40.97
N LYS A 338 8.58 9.10 42.07
CA LYS A 338 9.57 9.51 43.08
C LYS A 338 9.24 8.96 44.46
N CYS A 339 10.28 8.69 45.24
CA CYS A 339 10.17 8.31 46.65
C CYS A 339 10.52 9.47 47.57
N GLU A 340 9.67 9.71 48.56
CA GLU A 340 9.92 10.61 49.68
C GLU A 340 10.12 9.80 50.95
N MET A 341 11.04 10.25 51.82
CA MET A 341 11.27 9.59 53.10
C MET A 341 10.00 9.70 53.95
N SER A 342 9.51 8.57 54.47
CA SER A 342 8.34 8.54 55.34
C SER A 342 8.72 7.83 56.62
N CYS A 343 8.42 8.48 57.75
CA CYS A 343 8.52 7.88 59.06
C CYS A 343 7.11 7.77 59.63
N ASP A 344 6.72 6.54 59.98
CA ASP A 344 5.39 6.24 60.51
C ASP A 344 5.47 5.89 62.02
N GLN A 345 6.58 6.27 62.67
CA GLN A 345 6.91 5.94 64.05
C GLN A 345 7.52 7.17 64.76
N GLN A 346 7.49 7.16 66.09
CA GLN A 346 8.03 8.24 66.91
C GLN A 346 9.55 8.43 66.72
N ASP A 347 10.30 7.32 66.61
CA ASP A 347 11.74 7.33 66.35
C ASP A 347 12.00 6.49 65.09
N CYS A 348 12.62 7.07 64.06
CA CYS A 348 13.04 6.37 62.84
C CYS A 348 14.52 6.63 62.54
N LEU A 349 15.15 5.79 61.73
CA LEU A 349 16.58 5.95 61.39
C LEU A 349 16.76 7.12 60.40
N ALA A 350 17.69 8.04 60.70
CA ALA A 350 17.98 9.16 59.80
C ALA A 350 18.72 8.69 58.55
N ASN A 351 18.43 9.31 57.39
CA ASN A 351 19.14 9.00 56.16
C ASN A 351 20.45 9.79 56.09
N CYS A 352 21.58 9.11 56.23
CA CYS A 352 22.91 9.70 56.31
C CYS A 352 23.68 9.49 55.00
N ILE A 353 24.03 10.58 54.31
CA ILE A 353 24.77 10.56 53.05
C ILE A 353 26.21 10.98 53.32
N PRO A 354 27.23 10.29 52.76
CA PRO A 354 28.61 10.71 52.90
C PRO A 354 28.83 12.11 52.34
N ASN A 355 29.31 13.04 53.17
CA ASN A 355 29.64 14.40 52.74
C ASN A 355 31.17 14.57 52.78
N PRO A 356 31.84 14.66 51.61
CA PRO A 356 33.29 14.77 51.53
C PRO A 356 33.84 16.14 51.98
N ASP A 357 33.00 17.15 52.17
CA ASP A 357 33.40 18.51 52.57
C ASP A 357 33.50 18.69 54.10
N LEU A 358 33.18 17.67 54.90
CA LEU A 358 33.28 17.69 56.36
C LEU A 358 34.62 17.10 56.83
N GLU A 359 35.53 17.93 57.36
CA GLU A 359 36.79 17.48 57.96
C GLU A 359 36.58 16.97 59.41
N GLY A 360 36.52 15.64 59.58
CA GLY A 360 36.41 14.98 60.88
C GLY A 360 35.78 13.59 60.77
N LYS A 361 35.95 12.74 61.79
CA LYS A 361 35.62 11.29 61.78
C LYS A 361 34.12 10.93 61.66
N ASP A 362 33.24 11.91 61.50
CA ASP A 362 31.80 11.72 61.28
C ASP A 362 31.44 12.18 59.85
N MET A 363 31.86 11.37 58.88
CA MET A 363 31.77 11.62 57.43
C MET A 363 30.36 11.38 56.86
N HIS A 364 29.29 11.79 57.56
CA HIS A 364 27.92 11.63 57.05
C HIS A 364 27.03 12.80 57.46
N GLN A 365 26.39 13.44 56.49
CA GLN A 365 25.33 14.41 56.72
C GLN A 365 24.00 13.68 56.72
N CYS A 366 23.28 13.72 57.83
CA CYS A 366 22.00 13.06 57.98
C CYS A 366 20.83 14.02 57.79
N PHE A 367 19.78 13.53 57.13
CA PHE A 367 18.57 14.27 56.84
C PHE A 367 17.37 13.56 57.48
N CYS A 368 16.47 14.36 58.06
CA CYS A 368 15.21 13.93 58.61
C CYS A 368 14.05 14.50 57.80
N PRO A 369 12.91 13.80 57.72
CA PRO A 369 11.71 14.35 57.11
C PRO A 369 11.22 15.57 57.90
N GLU A 370 10.45 16.45 57.25
CA GLU A 370 9.70 17.49 57.97
C GLU A 370 8.81 16.82 59.01
N GLY A 371 8.65 17.41 60.19
CA GLY A 371 8.04 16.67 61.30
C GLY A 371 9.00 16.26 62.41
N TYR A 372 10.27 16.07 62.07
CA TYR A 372 11.23 15.34 62.90
C TYR A 372 12.50 16.14 63.20
N VAL A 373 13.07 15.94 64.38
CA VAL A 373 14.39 16.45 64.78
C VAL A 373 15.42 15.33 64.78
N GLN A 374 16.64 15.67 64.38
CA GLN A 374 17.75 14.74 64.44
C GLN A 374 18.23 14.57 65.90
N ASP A 375 18.24 13.33 66.38
CA ASP A 375 18.79 12.92 67.67
C ASP A 375 19.90 11.90 67.44
N ILE A 376 21.06 12.06 68.10
CA ILE A 376 22.20 11.16 67.91
C ILE A 376 22.35 10.29 69.16
N ARG A 377 22.00 9.01 69.03
CA ARG A 377 22.12 8.02 70.10
C ARG A 377 23.16 6.98 69.70
N ASN A 378 24.17 6.76 70.53
CA ASN A 378 25.21 5.74 70.30
C ASN A 378 25.83 5.79 68.89
N ASN A 379 26.27 6.98 68.43
CA ASN A 379 26.86 7.17 67.10
C ASN A 379 25.93 6.89 65.90
N THR A 380 24.63 6.71 66.14
CA THR A 380 23.60 6.53 65.11
C THR A 380 22.65 7.71 65.15
N ALA A 381 22.40 8.32 63.99
CA ALA A 381 21.43 9.40 63.88
C ALA A 381 20.02 8.83 63.71
N TYR A 382 19.13 9.26 64.59
CA TYR A 382 17.70 9.01 64.55
C TYR A 382 16.96 10.30 64.23
N CYS A 383 15.80 10.18 63.62
CA CYS A 383 14.83 11.24 63.49
C CYS A 383 13.73 10.96 64.51
N THR A 384 13.63 11.84 65.51
CA THR A 384 12.61 11.78 66.56
C THR A 384 11.52 12.79 66.24
N ASP A 385 10.28 12.34 66.34
CA ASP A 385 9.07 13.13 66.13
C ASP A 385 9.06 14.34 67.06
N ILE A 386 8.71 15.50 66.52
CA ILE A 386 8.58 16.73 67.30
C ILE A 386 7.19 16.71 67.91
N ASP A 387 7.08 16.46 69.22
CA ASP A 387 5.79 16.61 69.92
C ASP A 387 5.45 18.10 70.11
N GLU A 388 4.67 18.68 69.19
CA GLU A 388 4.25 20.08 69.24
C GLU A 388 3.23 20.33 70.37
N CYS A 389 2.53 19.28 70.81
CA CYS A 389 1.57 19.35 71.89
C CYS A 389 2.23 19.40 73.29
N ALA A 390 3.50 19.00 73.42
CA ALA A 390 4.22 18.97 74.70
C ALA A 390 4.22 20.31 75.43
N ASN A 391 4.21 21.43 74.71
CA ASN A 391 4.24 22.78 75.30
C ASN A 391 2.88 23.52 75.34
N ARG A 392 1.76 22.88 74.95
CA ARG A 392 0.37 23.41 75.02
C ARG A 392 0.15 24.84 74.50
N LYS A 393 0.98 25.32 73.58
CA LYS A 393 0.89 26.70 73.04
C LYS A 393 0.63 26.77 71.55
N GLU A 394 0.55 25.63 70.88
CA GLU A 394 0.40 25.55 69.43
C GLU A 394 -1.06 25.54 68.98
N CYS A 395 -1.96 24.93 69.77
CA CYS A 395 -3.42 24.94 69.53
C CYS A 395 -4.15 25.78 70.60
N GLU A 396 -5.26 26.44 70.23
CA GLU A 396 -6.09 27.19 71.19
C GLU A 396 -6.82 26.29 72.19
N HIS A 397 -7.31 25.14 71.73
CA HIS A 397 -8.03 24.16 72.54
C HIS A 397 -7.21 22.87 72.74
N THR A 398 -7.65 21.77 72.15
CA THR A 398 -7.05 20.44 72.36
C THR A 398 -6.05 20.16 71.23
N CYS A 399 -4.90 19.58 71.57
CA CYS A 399 -3.84 19.22 70.63
C CYS A 399 -3.61 17.71 70.67
N GLU A 400 -3.55 17.07 69.51
CA GLU A 400 -3.18 15.67 69.35
C GLU A 400 -1.92 15.57 68.48
N ASN A 401 -0.88 14.97 69.04
CA ASN A 401 0.39 14.76 68.34
C ASN A 401 0.30 13.55 67.41
N LEU A 402 0.77 13.69 66.19
CA LEU A 402 0.84 12.64 65.18
C LEU A 402 2.30 12.45 64.73
N PHE A 403 2.63 11.33 64.12
CA PHE A 403 4.00 11.13 63.64
C PHE A 403 4.26 12.04 62.42
N GLY A 404 5.22 12.96 62.57
CA GLY A 404 5.60 13.98 61.61
C GLY A 404 4.68 15.19 61.52
N SER A 405 3.65 15.26 62.37
CA SER A 405 2.61 16.29 62.29
C SER A 405 1.77 16.39 63.55
N PHE A 406 0.83 17.34 63.61
CA PHE A 406 -0.15 17.40 64.69
C PHE A 406 -1.51 17.88 64.19
N VAL A 407 -2.53 17.64 64.99
CA VAL A 407 -3.90 18.10 64.71
C VAL A 407 -4.49 18.80 65.93
N CYS A 408 -5.12 19.96 65.69
CA CYS A 408 -5.84 20.71 66.70
C CYS A 408 -7.33 20.38 66.66
N HIS A 409 -7.90 20.13 67.83
CA HIS A 409 -9.33 19.86 68.01
C HIS A 409 -9.98 20.99 68.80
N CYS A 410 -11.13 21.48 68.32
CA CYS A 410 -11.93 22.45 69.03
C CYS A 410 -12.94 21.77 69.97
N ASN A 411 -13.15 22.36 71.13
CA ASN A 411 -14.20 21.92 72.06
C ASN A 411 -15.60 22.13 71.45
N GLU A 412 -16.59 21.40 71.98
CA GLU A 412 -17.99 21.48 71.51
C GLU A 412 -18.49 22.94 71.44
N GLY A 413 -19.11 23.30 70.31
CA GLY A 413 -19.60 24.65 70.06
C GLY A 413 -18.60 25.58 69.36
N TYR A 414 -17.35 25.17 69.13
CA TYR A 414 -16.35 25.94 68.41
C TYR A 414 -15.94 25.28 67.09
N LYS A 415 -15.61 26.08 66.07
CA LYS A 415 -15.09 25.62 64.79
C LYS A 415 -13.63 26.02 64.61
N LEU A 416 -12.85 25.10 64.06
CA LEU A 416 -11.44 25.34 63.75
C LEU A 416 -11.33 26.35 62.59
N PHE A 417 -10.60 27.43 62.80
CA PHE A 417 -10.33 28.51 61.86
C PHE A 417 -8.82 28.77 61.85
N ASP A 418 -8.25 28.98 60.66
CA ASP A 418 -6.80 29.09 60.45
C ASP A 418 -5.98 27.89 60.98
N GLU A 419 -6.68 26.76 61.18
CA GLU A 419 -6.22 25.42 61.61
C GLU A 419 -5.56 25.33 63.01
N TYR A 420 -5.40 26.44 63.72
CA TYR A 420 -4.91 26.48 65.11
C TYR A 420 -5.87 27.18 66.09
N MET A 421 -6.80 28.00 65.57
CA MET A 421 -7.70 28.86 66.33
C MET A 421 -9.12 28.28 66.30
N CYS A 422 -9.85 28.42 67.39
CA CYS A 422 -11.19 27.89 67.55
C CYS A 422 -12.17 29.04 67.74
N ILE A 423 -13.01 29.31 66.74
CA ILE A 423 -13.98 30.41 66.76
C ILE A 423 -15.38 29.90 67.11
N HIS A 424 -16.13 30.65 67.91
CA HIS A 424 -17.53 30.36 68.18
C HIS A 424 -18.40 30.81 66.99
N PRO A 425 -19.29 29.97 66.45
CA PRO A 425 -20.10 30.26 65.26
C PRO A 425 -21.06 31.46 65.36
N ASP A 426 -21.23 32.04 66.54
CA ASP A 426 -22.25 33.07 66.82
C ASP A 426 -21.72 34.51 66.72
N GLU A 427 -20.42 34.71 66.48
CA GLU A 427 -19.83 36.01 66.12
C GLU A 427 -20.01 36.22 64.59
N GLU A 428 -21.21 36.71 64.23
CA GLU A 428 -21.68 37.19 62.92
C GLU A 428 -21.05 36.61 61.62
N GLY A 429 -21.76 35.63 61.04
CA GLY A 429 -22.07 35.69 59.60
C GLY A 429 -21.23 34.84 58.63
N TRP A 430 -20.99 33.56 58.90
CA TRP A 430 -20.64 32.62 57.82
C TRP A 430 -21.16 31.21 58.12
N ARG A 431 -21.78 30.56 57.12
CA ARG A 431 -22.05 29.11 57.16
C ARG A 431 -20.95 28.41 56.36
N PRO A 432 -19.95 27.77 56.99
CA PRO A 432 -19.16 26.77 56.29
C PRO A 432 -19.88 25.42 56.34
N ALA A 433 -19.88 24.75 55.19
CA ALA A 433 -20.19 23.33 55.04
C ALA A 433 -19.39 22.48 56.04
N ASP A 434 -19.84 21.24 56.27
CA ASP A 434 -19.12 20.26 57.09
C ASP A 434 -17.61 20.36 56.88
N PRO A 435 -16.81 20.65 57.92
CA PRO A 435 -15.38 20.59 57.76
C PRO A 435 -14.98 19.12 57.72
N THR A 436 -14.43 18.70 56.59
CA THR A 436 -13.45 17.62 56.56
C THR A 436 -12.40 17.86 57.65
N PRO A 437 -11.90 16.80 58.31
CA PRO A 437 -10.78 16.93 59.24
C PRO A 437 -9.67 17.76 58.60
N ALA A 438 -9.15 18.76 59.32
CA ALA A 438 -8.00 19.52 58.83
C ALA A 438 -6.85 18.52 58.58
N PRO A 439 -6.18 18.58 57.41
CA PRO A 439 -5.06 17.71 57.15
C PRO A 439 -3.94 17.98 58.17
N PRO A 440 -3.24 16.94 58.65
CA PRO A 440 -2.10 17.10 59.53
C PRO A 440 -1.05 18.04 58.89
N ARG A 441 -0.53 19.00 59.67
CA ARG A 441 0.54 19.90 59.19
C ARG A 441 1.93 19.38 59.55
N PRO A 442 2.95 19.65 58.71
CA PRO A 442 4.33 19.29 59.03
C PRO A 442 4.80 20.02 60.30
N ALA A 443 5.49 19.30 61.19
CA ALA A 443 6.02 19.91 62.41
C ALA A 443 6.95 21.09 62.11
N SER A 444 6.79 22.16 62.89
CA SER A 444 7.70 23.30 62.83
C SER A 444 8.66 23.27 64.02
N LEU A 445 9.92 23.69 63.81
CA LEU A 445 10.90 23.72 64.91
C LEU A 445 10.42 24.64 66.05
N PRO A 446 10.46 24.18 67.31
CA PRO A 446 10.04 24.97 68.46
C PRO A 446 10.75 26.34 68.55
N THR A 447 10.00 27.37 68.93
CA THR A 447 10.48 28.76 69.02
C THR A 447 11.66 28.94 69.98
N TYR A 448 11.82 28.08 70.99
CA TYR A 448 12.95 28.14 71.93
C TYR A 448 14.29 27.75 71.28
N VAL A 449 14.27 26.86 70.28
CA VAL A 449 15.47 26.48 69.52
C VAL A 449 15.93 27.64 68.64
N LYS A 450 14.97 28.35 67.99
CA LYS A 450 15.26 29.58 67.23
C LYS A 450 15.81 30.71 68.12
N ALA A 451 15.33 30.84 69.36
CA ALA A 451 15.79 31.87 70.30
C ALA A 451 17.21 31.62 70.84
N GLY A 452 17.59 30.35 71.07
CA GLY A 452 18.93 29.97 71.50
C GLY A 452 20.02 30.33 70.48
N SER A 453 19.72 30.15 69.19
CA SER A 453 20.61 30.51 68.08
C SER A 453 20.90 32.01 68.02
N VAL A 454 19.88 32.85 68.26
CA VAL A 454 20.03 34.31 68.24
C VAL A 454 20.87 34.80 69.42
N LEU A 455 20.65 34.27 70.63
CA LEU A 455 21.48 34.58 71.79
C LEU A 455 22.93 34.14 71.58
N GLY A 456 23.17 32.95 71.03
CA GLY A 456 24.52 32.48 70.70
C GLY A 456 25.26 33.38 69.70
N ILE A 457 24.58 33.79 68.62
CA ILE A 457 25.15 34.70 67.61
C ILE A 457 25.48 36.07 68.24
N THR A 458 24.59 36.62 69.08
CA THR A 458 24.86 37.92 69.73
C THR A 458 26.07 37.89 70.66
N VAL A 459 26.23 36.81 71.45
CA VAL A 459 27.41 36.63 72.32
C VAL A 459 28.69 36.47 71.48
N PHE A 460 28.64 35.69 70.40
CA PHE A 460 29.78 35.50 69.50
C PHE A 460 30.23 36.83 68.86
N LEU A 461 29.28 37.63 68.36
CA LEU A 461 29.58 38.94 67.77
C LEU A 461 30.21 39.90 68.79
N LEU A 462 29.72 39.90 70.05
CA LEU A 462 30.31 40.69 71.12
C LEU A 462 31.75 40.24 71.45
N LEU A 463 32.03 38.93 71.47
CA LEU A 463 33.37 38.41 71.66
C LEU A 463 34.31 38.76 70.50
N CYS A 464 33.84 38.68 69.26
CA CYS A 464 34.60 39.12 68.09
C CYS A 464 34.93 40.62 68.15
N LEU A 465 33.98 41.47 68.52
CA LEU A 465 34.21 42.91 68.70
C LEU A 465 35.24 43.19 69.81
N LEU A 466 35.17 42.45 70.92
CA LEU A 466 36.12 42.57 72.02
C LEU A 466 37.54 42.14 71.60
N LEU A 467 37.66 41.05 70.84
CA LEU A 467 38.93 40.61 70.25
C LEU A 467 39.50 41.64 69.26
N LEU A 468 38.65 42.22 68.41
CA LEU A 468 39.03 43.27 67.46
C LEU A 468 39.53 44.51 68.21
N TYR A 469 38.84 44.92 69.28
CA TYR A 469 39.28 46.01 70.14
C TYR A 469 40.64 45.72 70.79
N LEU A 470 40.85 44.51 71.31
CA LEU A 470 42.13 44.08 71.90
C LEU A 470 43.25 44.04 70.86
N LEU A 471 42.98 43.59 69.63
CA LEU A 471 43.92 43.59 68.51
C LEU A 471 44.31 45.01 68.11
N VAL A 472 43.34 45.91 67.91
CA VAL A 472 43.58 47.31 67.56
C VAL A 472 44.36 48.02 68.68
N ARG A 473 44.02 47.76 69.94
CA ARG A 473 44.76 48.30 71.10
C ARG A 473 46.20 47.77 71.15
N ASN A 474 46.43 46.49 70.82
CA ASN A 474 47.77 45.93 70.75
C ASN A 474 48.58 46.48 69.56
N LEU A 475 47.94 46.68 68.40
CA LEU A 475 48.54 47.32 67.23
C LEU A 475 48.90 48.78 67.52
N ALA A 476 48.01 49.55 68.16
CA ALA A 476 48.27 50.92 68.59
C ALA A 476 49.43 51.01 69.60
N LYS A 477 49.53 50.05 70.54
CA LYS A 477 50.67 49.94 71.45
C LYS A 477 51.97 49.60 70.73
N ARG A 478 51.94 48.76 69.68
CA ARG A 478 53.11 48.43 68.85
C ARG A 478 53.53 49.56 67.89
N CYS A 479 52.59 50.38 67.44
CA CYS A 479 52.87 51.54 66.57
C CYS A 479 53.53 52.71 67.29
N GLY A 480 53.52 52.73 68.64
CA GLY A 480 54.25 53.73 69.44
C GLY A 480 55.77 53.55 69.49
N SER A 481 56.34 52.51 68.88
CA SER A 481 57.80 52.26 68.91
C SER A 481 58.45 51.86 67.57
N LEU A 482 57.83 52.14 66.42
CA LEU A 482 58.46 51.87 65.11
C LEU A 482 58.80 53.17 64.38
N GLU A 483 60.08 53.57 64.41
CA GLU A 483 60.63 54.57 63.48
C GLU A 483 60.70 53.99 62.06
N LEU A 484 60.02 54.64 61.13
CA LEU A 484 59.88 54.23 59.74
C LEU A 484 60.94 54.94 58.86
N SER A 485 62.16 54.43 58.85
CA SER A 485 63.25 54.98 58.02
C SER A 485 64.06 53.88 57.33
N SER A 486 63.39 52.90 56.72
CA SER A 486 64.04 52.03 55.72
C SER A 486 63.02 51.35 54.81
N LEU A 487 62.53 52.09 53.81
CA LEU A 487 61.99 51.51 52.59
C LEU A 487 62.24 52.52 51.46
N LYS A 488 63.39 52.38 50.79
CA LYS A 488 63.81 53.21 49.67
C LYS A 488 64.09 52.31 48.45
N GLY A 489 63.02 52.04 47.70
CA GLY A 489 62.95 51.73 46.25
C GLY A 489 63.53 50.41 45.71
N PRO A 490 63.36 50.12 44.39
CA PRO A 490 62.53 50.82 43.38
C PRO A 490 61.69 49.91 42.43
N ASP A 491 60.79 50.56 41.67
CA ASP A 491 60.13 50.19 40.40
C ASP A 491 59.34 48.87 40.26
N MET A 492 58.00 49.00 40.25
CA MET A 492 57.07 48.06 39.63
C MET A 492 56.23 48.82 38.59
N ASP A 493 56.56 48.58 37.32
CA ASP A 493 55.93 49.19 36.16
C ASP A 493 54.60 48.51 35.82
N ILE A 494 53.57 49.33 35.59
CA ILE A 494 52.15 48.97 35.57
C ILE A 494 51.70 48.43 34.18
N PHE A 495 52.50 47.56 33.56
CA PHE A 495 52.28 47.08 32.18
C PHE A 495 52.30 45.56 31.98
N TYR A 496 52.26 44.76 33.06
CA TYR A 496 52.31 43.29 32.99
C TYR A 496 50.99 42.56 33.34
N LEU A 497 49.85 43.26 33.30
CA LEU A 497 48.53 42.71 33.64
C LEU A 497 47.54 42.65 32.46
N GLN A 498 48.03 42.70 31.22
CA GLN A 498 47.18 42.65 30.02
C GLN A 498 47.64 41.66 28.94
N GLN A 499 48.47 40.66 29.30
CA GLN A 499 48.97 39.65 28.34
C GLN A 499 48.93 38.20 28.89
N VAL A 500 47.93 37.88 29.73
CA VAL A 500 47.68 36.50 30.21
C VAL A 500 46.20 36.12 30.08
N THR A 501 45.53 36.57 29.01
CA THR A 501 44.11 36.21 28.77
C THR A 501 43.81 35.68 27.36
N THR A 502 44.81 35.34 26.55
CA THR A 502 44.56 34.87 25.16
C THR A 502 45.28 33.60 24.73
N GLU A 503 46.20 33.02 25.51
CA GLU A 503 46.90 31.76 25.15
C GLU A 503 46.36 30.49 25.84
N THR A 504 45.49 30.61 26.85
CA THR A 504 44.94 29.45 27.59
C THR A 504 43.63 28.90 27.02
N TYR A 505 42.98 29.60 26.06
CA TYR A 505 41.68 29.18 25.51
C TYR A 505 41.76 28.45 24.15
N LYS A 506 42.96 28.16 23.63
CA LYS A 506 43.16 27.44 22.35
C LYS A 506 43.75 26.03 22.47
N ARG A 507 43.85 25.45 23.67
CA ARG A 507 44.39 24.10 23.90
C ARG A 507 43.42 23.06 24.50
N LEU A 508 42.10 23.28 24.44
CA LEU A 508 41.10 22.30 24.91
C LEU A 508 40.05 21.91 23.86
N SER A 509 40.25 22.28 22.59
CA SER A 509 39.40 21.85 21.48
C SER A 509 40.29 21.22 20.42
N PHE A 510 40.06 19.94 20.13
CA PHE A 510 40.78 19.07 19.19
C PHE A 510 42.11 18.53 19.73
N ASP A 511 42.10 17.30 20.26
CA ASP A 511 42.58 16.13 19.51
C ASP A 511 42.72 14.91 20.46
N LYS A 512 42.02 13.81 20.10
CA LYS A 512 42.39 12.39 20.26
C LYS A 512 41.26 11.46 20.66
N GLN A 513 40.54 11.09 19.62
CA GLN A 513 40.15 9.71 19.35
C GLN A 513 41.38 8.78 19.37
N SER A 514 41.18 7.55 19.84
CA SER A 514 41.85 6.32 19.39
C SER A 514 43.36 6.15 19.67
N LYS A 515 43.70 5.29 20.64
CA LYS A 515 44.29 3.95 20.37
C LYS A 515 44.57 3.18 21.66
N TRP A 516 43.85 2.07 21.82
CA TRP A 516 44.38 0.87 22.48
C TRP A 516 45.53 0.33 21.60
N ASP A 517 46.71 0.06 22.18
CA ASP A 517 47.26 -1.30 22.26
C ASP A 517 48.64 -1.36 22.94
N SER A 518 48.78 -2.39 23.78
CA SER A 518 49.96 -3.24 24.06
C SER A 518 51.27 -2.71 24.68
N GLN A 519 51.50 -3.26 25.89
CA GLN A 519 52.67 -4.03 26.36
C GLN A 519 53.93 -3.38 27.00
N ARG A 520 54.20 -3.94 28.20
CA ARG A 520 55.49 -4.23 28.88
C ARG A 520 56.30 -3.08 29.49
N LEU A 521 56.28 -3.02 30.83
CA LEU A 521 57.39 -3.53 31.67
C LEU A 521 56.90 -3.88 33.08
#